data_AF-A0AAN0JL79-F1
#
_entry.id   AF-A0AAN0JL79-F1
#
_cell.length_a   1.000
_cell.length_b   1.000
_cell.length_c   1.000
_cell.angle_alpha   90.00
_cell.angle_beta   90.00
_cell.angle_gamma   90.00
#
_symmetry.space_group_name_H-M   'P 1'
#
loop_
_entity.id
_entity.type
_entity.pdbx_description
1 polymer ?
#
loop_
_entity_poly.entity_id
_entity_poly.type
_entity_poly.pdbx_seq_one_letter_code
_entity_poly.pdbx_strand_id
1 'polypeptide(L)'
;MSVYRVALVTFDKILSFTKHASDQLQSPNLNLASAADLVAATQSSLLDYRTDEMWHKLYTYTEHIANHHCIEISPHHSINRRTKRPPQHLSSSVIMDTTGSRQPVTNVASDEYKVQFYFPVIDSFLAEISKRFDAKNLNIMKAIQSCHPTSKFFLETDSLQPLIDSYDLPKDKIEMEASLAKRMLEGKELATIGDVLLQLKPLSSAFPNLSRLVRIAMTVAVSTAQCERSFSTLKLIKNHLRSTMGDERLANMAVLSIERELSGGINLEDVVTEFSGLDSNRRITLI
;
A
#
# COMPACT_ATOMS: atom_id res chain seq x y z
N MET A 1 31.86 -1.39 5.98
CA MET A 1 30.91 -2.02 6.94
C MET A 1 30.12 -0.98 7.75
N SER A 2 30.62 0.26 7.92
CA SER A 2 29.91 1.39 8.57
C SER A 2 28.67 1.87 7.81
N VAL A 3 28.74 1.96 6.47
CA VAL A 3 27.64 2.43 5.59
C VAL A 3 26.32 1.67 5.80
N TYR A 4 26.39 0.34 5.89
CA TYR A 4 25.20 -0.50 6.06
C TYR A 4 24.49 -0.26 7.40
N ARG A 5 25.17 0.27 8.42
CA ARG A 5 24.60 0.44 9.76
C ARG A 5 23.84 1.74 9.90
N VAL A 6 24.39 2.82 9.36
CA VAL A 6 23.67 4.07 9.22
C VAL A 6 22.41 3.82 8.39
N ALA A 7 22.54 3.10 7.27
CA ALA A 7 21.41 2.69 6.45
C ALA A 7 20.37 1.85 7.24
N LEU A 8 20.82 0.85 8.02
CA LEU A 8 19.91 -0.02 8.78
C LEU A 8 19.15 0.78 9.85
N VAL A 9 19.82 1.65 10.59
CA VAL A 9 19.16 2.48 11.61
C VAL A 9 18.23 3.52 11.00
N THR A 10 18.61 4.13 9.87
CA THR A 10 17.68 5.02 9.14
C THR A 10 16.46 4.27 8.64
N PHE A 11 16.62 3.05 8.10
CA PHE A 11 15.49 2.25 7.65
C PHE A 11 14.65 1.76 8.82
N ASP A 12 15.25 1.35 9.94
CA ASP A 12 14.52 0.95 11.15
C ASP A 12 13.60 2.09 11.62
N LYS A 13 14.11 3.32 11.69
CA LYS A 13 13.31 4.49 12.09
C LYS A 13 12.24 4.83 11.07
N ILE A 14 12.58 4.96 9.79
CA ILE A 14 11.61 5.28 8.73
C ILE A 14 10.52 4.20 8.65
N LEU A 15 10.91 2.93 8.67
CA LEU A 15 9.97 1.81 8.63
C LEU A 15 9.10 1.76 9.88
N SER A 16 9.64 2.07 11.07
CA SER A 16 8.84 2.13 12.29
C SER A 16 7.71 3.16 12.22
N PHE A 17 7.94 4.33 11.60
CA PHE A 17 6.90 5.32 11.36
C PHE A 17 5.84 4.82 10.35
N THR A 18 6.30 4.23 9.24
CA THR A 18 5.37 3.72 8.20
C THR A 18 4.63 2.45 8.61
N LYS A 19 5.14 1.70 9.59
CA LYS A 19 4.57 0.42 10.02
C LYS A 19 3.13 0.58 10.50
N HIS A 20 2.85 1.59 11.32
CA HIS A 20 1.50 1.84 11.82
C HIS A 20 0.49 2.11 10.70
N ALA A 21 0.91 2.85 9.66
CA ALA A 21 0.09 3.07 8.48
C ALA A 21 -0.10 1.80 7.66
N SER A 22 0.99 1.05 7.46
CA SER A 22 0.97 -0.20 6.71
C SER A 22 0.04 -1.23 7.36
N ASP A 23 0.14 -1.44 8.67
CA ASP A 23 -0.67 -2.40 9.41
C ASP A 23 -2.15 -2.04 9.37
N GLN A 24 -2.48 -0.75 9.50
CA GLN A 24 -3.86 -0.25 9.36
C GLN A 24 -4.41 -0.48 7.95
N LEU A 25 -3.67 -0.09 6.91
CA LEU A 25 -4.08 -0.22 5.50
C LEU A 25 -4.24 -1.69 5.05
N GLN A 26 -3.53 -2.62 5.70
CA GLN A 26 -3.63 -4.05 5.42
C GLN A 26 -4.72 -4.75 6.23
N SER A 27 -5.29 -4.09 7.24
CA SER A 27 -6.32 -4.69 8.09
C SER A 27 -7.61 -4.97 7.31
N PRO A 28 -8.33 -6.07 7.60
CA PRO A 28 -9.57 -6.42 6.90
C PRO A 28 -10.73 -5.48 7.24
N ASN A 29 -10.71 -4.85 8.41
CA ASN A 29 -11.73 -3.90 8.90
C ASN A 29 -11.31 -2.46 8.61
N LEU A 30 -10.80 -2.19 7.40
CA LEU A 30 -10.24 -0.91 7.04
C LEU A 30 -11.30 0.20 7.02
N ASN A 31 -11.15 1.18 7.91
CA ASN A 31 -11.85 2.46 7.81
C ASN A 31 -11.01 3.43 6.97
N LEU A 32 -11.51 3.77 5.79
CA LEU A 32 -10.75 4.53 4.79
C LEU A 32 -10.53 5.99 5.19
N ALA A 33 -11.41 6.58 6.00
CA ALA A 33 -11.22 7.96 6.49
C ALA A 33 -10.09 8.04 7.51
N SER A 34 -10.09 7.17 8.53
CA SER A 34 -8.99 7.14 9.50
C SER A 34 -7.66 6.75 8.86
N ALA A 35 -7.69 5.89 7.83
CA ALA A 35 -6.50 5.55 7.07
C ALA A 35 -5.92 6.75 6.30
N ALA A 36 -6.78 7.59 5.69
CA ALA A 36 -6.35 8.82 5.02
C ALA A 36 -5.69 9.81 6.00
N ASP A 37 -6.30 10.02 7.18
CA ASP A 37 -5.75 10.90 8.21
C ASP A 37 -4.41 10.37 8.74
N LEU A 38 -4.30 9.05 8.91
CA LEU A 38 -3.08 8.40 9.36
C LEU A 38 -1.96 8.54 8.31
N VAL A 39 -2.27 8.35 7.03
CA VAL A 39 -1.32 8.61 5.94
C VAL A 39 -0.83 10.05 5.97
N ALA A 40 -1.73 11.02 6.12
CA ALA A 40 -1.35 12.44 6.24
C ALA A 40 -0.43 12.67 7.45
N ALA A 41 -0.74 12.09 8.61
CA ALA A 41 0.09 12.17 9.80
C ALA A 41 1.49 11.54 9.58
N THR A 42 1.58 10.43 8.85
CA THR A 42 2.89 9.84 8.50
C THR A 42 3.69 10.70 7.53
N GLN A 43 3.04 11.36 6.57
CA GLN A 43 3.72 12.31 5.68
C GLN A 43 4.28 13.49 6.48
N SER A 44 3.51 14.09 7.37
CA SER A 44 4.00 15.16 8.26
C SER A 44 5.17 14.68 9.12
N SER A 45 5.08 13.49 9.71
CA SER A 45 6.17 12.92 10.52
C SER A 45 7.45 12.68 9.70
N LEU A 46 7.33 12.26 8.44
CA LEU A 46 8.48 12.08 7.54
C LEU A 46 9.09 13.42 7.11
N LEU A 47 8.26 14.47 6.94
CA LEU A 47 8.73 15.83 6.67
C LEU A 47 9.49 16.42 7.86
N ASP A 48 9.00 16.23 9.09
CA ASP A 48 9.70 16.65 10.31
C ASP A 48 11.04 15.93 10.47
N TYR A 49 11.10 14.67 10.01
CA TYR A 49 12.32 13.88 9.98
C TYR A 49 13.33 14.38 8.94
N ARG A 50 12.88 15.11 7.91
CA ARG A 50 13.72 15.74 6.90
C ARG A 50 14.38 17.04 7.41
N THR A 51 14.82 17.06 8.66
CA THR A 51 15.54 18.18 9.28
C THR A 51 16.97 17.80 9.63
N ASP A 52 17.85 18.80 9.59
CA ASP A 52 19.26 18.65 9.91
C ASP A 52 19.46 18.19 11.35
N GLU A 53 18.65 18.68 12.29
CA GLU A 53 18.72 18.29 13.69
C GLU A 53 18.43 16.80 13.91
N MET A 54 17.46 16.25 13.18
CA MET A 54 17.08 14.85 13.28
C MET A 54 18.16 13.93 12.67
N TRP A 55 18.82 14.39 11.60
CA TRP A 55 20.02 13.72 11.09
C TRP A 55 21.11 13.63 12.16
N HIS A 56 21.43 14.73 12.86
CA HIS A 56 22.46 14.72 13.90
C HIS A 56 22.11 13.78 15.05
N LYS A 57 20.84 13.77 15.51
CA LYS A 57 20.37 12.83 16.55
C LYS A 57 20.45 11.37 16.11
N LEU A 58 20.13 11.07 14.85
CA LEU A 58 20.26 9.72 14.32
C LEU A 58 21.73 9.32 14.21
N TYR A 59 22.58 10.22 13.71
CA TYR A 59 24.00 9.95 13.53
C TYR A 59 24.68 9.68 14.88
N THR A 60 24.44 10.49 15.91
CA THR A 60 24.97 10.25 17.26
C THR A 60 24.45 8.95 17.88
N TYR A 61 23.19 8.59 17.64
CA TYR A 61 22.63 7.30 18.07
C TYR A 61 23.31 6.12 17.37
N THR A 62 23.58 6.23 16.06
CA THR A 62 24.33 5.21 15.31
C THR A 62 25.76 5.08 15.80
N GLU A 63 26.42 6.20 16.16
CA GLU A 63 27.75 6.18 16.76
C GLU A 63 27.75 5.48 18.13
N HIS A 64 26.75 5.77 18.98
CA HIS A 64 26.61 5.11 20.28
C HIS A 64 26.45 3.58 20.15
N ILE A 65 25.60 3.11 19.23
CA ILE A 65 25.43 1.67 18.96
C ILE A 65 26.73 1.04 18.47
N ALA A 66 27.44 1.72 17.56
CA ALA A 66 28.69 1.20 17.02
C ALA A 66 29.79 1.11 18.09
N ASN A 67 29.85 2.08 19.00
CA ASN A 67 30.77 2.09 20.14
C ASN A 67 30.43 0.97 21.15
N HIS A 68 29.14 0.76 21.45
CA HIS A 68 28.68 -0.31 22.34
C HIS A 68 29.06 -1.71 21.86
N HIS A 69 29.10 -1.91 20.53
CA HIS A 69 29.52 -3.19 19.94
C HIS A 69 31.01 -3.26 19.58
N CYS A 70 31.83 -2.29 20.03
CA CYS A 70 33.27 -2.21 19.81
C CYS A 70 33.68 -2.29 18.33
N ILE A 71 32.97 -1.60 17.44
CA ILE A 71 33.27 -1.65 16.00
C ILE A 71 33.62 -0.27 15.48
N GLU A 72 34.80 -0.15 14.86
CA GLU A 72 35.29 1.09 14.25
C GLU A 72 34.35 1.59 13.15
N ILE A 73 33.83 2.79 13.34
CA ILE A 73 33.15 3.56 12.30
C ILE A 73 34.24 4.23 11.49
N SER A 74 34.89 3.49 10.60
CA SER A 74 35.85 4.14 9.69
C SER A 74 35.06 5.10 8.78
N PRO A 75 35.42 6.40 8.73
CA PRO A 75 34.93 7.28 7.69
C PRO A 75 35.63 6.87 6.39
N HIS A 76 34.84 6.29 5.49
CA HIS A 76 35.16 6.00 4.10
C HIS A 76 36.09 4.81 3.80
N HIS A 77 35.60 3.91 2.94
CA HIS A 77 36.35 3.65 1.71
C HIS A 77 36.18 4.91 0.88
N SER A 78 37.19 5.76 0.81
CA SER A 78 37.19 6.80 -0.20
C SER A 78 37.16 6.05 -1.51
N ILE A 79 36.08 6.17 -2.28
CA ILE A 79 36.22 5.94 -3.70
C ILE A 79 37.21 7.03 -4.10
N ASN A 80 38.49 6.67 -4.23
CA ASN A 80 39.55 7.56 -4.68
C ASN A 80 39.19 7.96 -6.11
N ARG A 81 38.27 8.92 -6.25
CA ARG A 81 37.93 9.49 -7.54
C ARG A 81 39.20 10.17 -8.01
N ARG A 82 39.79 9.62 -9.07
CA ARG A 82 41.03 10.12 -9.67
C ARG A 82 40.91 11.63 -9.81
N THR A 83 41.74 12.37 -9.08
CA THR A 83 41.75 13.82 -9.17
C THR A 83 42.17 14.18 -10.61
N LYS A 84 41.27 14.83 -11.35
CA LYS A 84 41.59 15.32 -12.69
C LYS A 84 42.60 16.46 -12.52
N ARG A 85 43.87 16.19 -12.81
CA ARG A 85 44.88 17.24 -12.87
C ARG A 85 44.67 18.01 -14.17
N PRO A 86 44.56 19.35 -14.14
CA PRO A 86 44.50 20.12 -15.37
C PRO A 86 45.81 19.94 -16.16
N PRO A 87 45.79 20.09 -17.49
CA PRO A 87 46.99 20.10 -18.31
C PRO A 87 47.98 21.18 -17.83
N GLN A 88 49.27 20.84 -17.72
CA GLN A 88 50.29 21.78 -17.22
C GLN A 88 50.37 23.09 -18.03
N HIS A 89 50.01 23.07 -19.32
CA HIS A 89 50.05 24.27 -20.18
C HIS A 89 48.91 25.28 -19.90
N LEU A 90 47.90 24.91 -19.11
CA LEU A 90 46.80 25.79 -18.69
C LEU A 90 47.01 26.35 -17.28
N SER A 91 48.22 26.23 -16.71
CA SER A 91 48.51 26.73 -15.36
C SER A 91 48.50 28.26 -15.25
N SER A 92 48.66 28.98 -16.37
CA SER A 92 48.67 30.44 -16.43
C SER A 92 47.33 31.04 -16.90
N SER A 93 46.34 30.22 -17.25
CA SER A 93 45.02 30.72 -17.65
C SER A 93 44.12 30.94 -16.44
N VAL A 94 43.47 32.09 -16.38
CA VAL A 94 42.46 32.40 -15.35
C VAL A 94 41.15 31.72 -15.75
N ILE A 95 40.71 30.77 -14.94
CA ILE A 95 39.40 30.12 -15.09
C ILE A 95 38.36 31.08 -14.53
N MET A 96 37.54 31.66 -15.40
CA MET A 96 36.51 32.63 -15.01
C MET A 96 35.23 31.95 -14.46
N ASP A 97 34.93 30.73 -14.91
CA ASP A 97 33.78 29.95 -14.45
C ASP A 97 34.09 28.46 -14.40
N THR A 98 33.65 27.78 -13.33
CA THR A 98 33.80 26.33 -13.16
C THR A 98 32.54 25.60 -13.65
N THR A 99 32.49 25.26 -14.94
CA THR A 99 31.44 24.37 -15.45
C THR A 99 31.73 22.93 -15.03
N GLY A 100 31.11 22.50 -13.94
CA GLY A 100 31.01 21.08 -13.57
C GLY A 100 32.15 20.51 -12.71
N SER A 101 33.13 21.31 -12.27
CA SER A 101 34.10 20.85 -11.27
C SER A 101 33.58 21.08 -9.85
N ARG A 102 32.90 20.09 -9.27
CA ARG A 102 32.70 20.07 -7.82
C ARG A 102 34.05 19.78 -7.17
N GLN A 103 34.69 20.79 -6.59
CA GLN A 103 35.72 20.52 -5.59
C GLN A 103 35.07 19.66 -4.50
N PRO A 104 35.74 18.60 -4.00
CA PRO A 104 35.24 17.90 -2.84
C PRO A 104 35.24 18.93 -1.72
N VAL A 105 34.06 19.44 -1.38
CA VAL A 105 33.88 20.25 -0.19
C VAL A 105 34.44 19.40 0.94
N THR A 106 35.27 19.99 1.79
CA THR A 106 35.84 19.41 3.00
C THR A 106 34.76 19.14 4.04
N ASN A 107 33.69 18.49 3.63
CA ASN A 107 32.54 18.19 4.45
C ASN A 107 32.80 16.88 5.16
N VAL A 108 32.69 16.95 6.48
CA VAL A 108 32.67 15.85 7.43
C VAL A 108 31.93 14.67 6.82
N ALA A 109 32.47 13.45 6.88
CA ALA A 109 31.90 12.24 6.29
C ALA A 109 30.37 12.10 6.51
N SER A 110 29.87 12.60 7.65
CA SER A 110 28.44 12.72 8.00
C SER A 110 27.60 13.47 6.94
N ASP A 111 28.05 14.62 6.43
CA ASP A 111 27.28 15.44 5.50
C ASP A 111 27.18 14.81 4.09
N GLU A 112 28.14 13.98 3.70
CA GLU A 112 28.06 13.24 2.44
C GLU A 112 26.96 12.16 2.51
N TYR A 113 26.82 11.45 3.65
CA TYR A 113 25.74 10.49 3.85
C TYR A 113 24.37 11.15 3.96
N LYS A 114 24.31 12.32 4.60
CA LYS A 114 23.10 13.13 4.67
C LYS A 114 22.55 13.46 3.28
N VAL A 115 23.42 13.92 2.38
CA VAL A 115 23.04 14.36 1.02
C VAL A 115 22.84 13.18 0.06
N GLN A 116 23.69 12.14 0.12
CA GLN A 116 23.65 11.04 -0.84
C GLN A 116 22.67 9.92 -0.47
N PHE A 117 22.34 9.78 0.81
CA PHE A 117 21.55 8.64 1.28
C PHE A 117 20.32 9.07 2.10
N TYR A 118 20.50 9.86 3.16
CA TYR A 118 19.40 10.19 4.08
C TYR A 118 18.26 10.94 3.40
N PHE A 119 18.54 12.09 2.78
CA PHE A 119 17.50 12.86 2.09
C PHE A 119 16.90 12.12 0.90
N PRO A 120 17.67 11.49 0.00
CA PRO A 120 17.09 10.76 -1.13
C PRO A 120 16.16 9.62 -0.71
N VAL A 121 16.45 8.92 0.40
CA VAL A 121 15.58 7.87 0.93
C VAL A 121 14.26 8.48 1.41
N ILE A 122 14.31 9.50 2.26
CA ILE A 122 13.10 10.17 2.79
C ILE A 122 12.28 10.77 1.64
N ASP A 123 12.92 11.48 0.71
CA ASP A 123 12.28 12.09 -0.45
C ASP A 123 11.62 11.03 -1.34
N SER A 124 12.24 9.85 -1.49
CA SER A 124 11.65 8.72 -2.24
C SER A 124 10.41 8.17 -1.54
N PHE A 125 10.43 8.00 -0.21
CA PHE A 125 9.25 7.58 0.55
C PHE A 125 8.13 8.63 0.45
N LEU A 126 8.46 9.91 0.62
CA LEU A 126 7.49 11.00 0.49
C LEU A 126 6.89 11.05 -0.92
N ALA A 127 7.71 10.91 -1.96
CA ALA A 127 7.25 10.88 -3.34
C ALA A 127 6.32 9.69 -3.61
N GLU A 128 6.65 8.48 -3.14
CA GLU A 128 5.83 7.30 -3.33
C GLU A 128 4.50 7.37 -2.55
N ILE A 129 4.51 7.85 -1.30
CA ILE A 129 3.29 8.05 -0.53
C ILE A 129 2.42 9.13 -1.20
N SER A 130 3.01 10.26 -1.62
CA SER A 130 2.27 11.34 -2.29
C SER A 130 1.69 10.88 -3.64
N LYS A 131 2.43 10.08 -4.40
CA LYS A 131 1.96 9.52 -5.68
C LYS A 131 0.81 8.54 -5.48
N ARG A 132 0.83 7.73 -4.41
CA ARG A 132 -0.23 6.76 -4.11
C ARG A 132 -1.48 7.43 -3.54
N PHE A 133 -1.29 8.41 -2.66
CA PHE A 133 -2.37 9.13 -1.97
C PHE A 133 -2.51 10.55 -2.51
N ASP A 134 -2.63 10.67 -3.84
CA ASP A 134 -2.94 11.93 -4.47
C ASP A 134 -4.34 12.44 -4.04
N ALA A 135 -4.59 13.75 -4.16
CA ALA A 135 -5.84 14.38 -3.76
C ALA A 135 -7.06 13.69 -4.39
N LYS A 136 -6.95 13.25 -5.64
CA LYS A 136 -8.00 12.48 -6.33
C LYS A 136 -8.29 11.15 -5.64
N ASN A 137 -7.26 10.38 -5.30
CA ASN A 137 -7.42 9.06 -4.65
C ASN A 137 -7.97 9.21 -3.24
N LEU A 138 -7.54 10.23 -2.50
CA LEU A 138 -8.08 10.56 -1.18
C LEU A 138 -9.57 10.92 -1.25
N ASN A 139 -9.98 11.68 -2.27
CA ASN A 139 -11.40 12.01 -2.47
C ASN A 139 -12.23 10.77 -2.81
N ILE A 140 -11.70 9.84 -3.60
CA ILE A 140 -12.36 8.55 -3.87
C ILE A 140 -12.46 7.71 -2.59
N MET A 141 -11.41 7.65 -1.78
CA MET A 141 -11.44 6.94 -0.48
C MET A 141 -12.49 7.53 0.46
N LYS A 142 -12.62 8.86 0.52
CA LYS A 142 -13.66 9.55 1.29
C LYS A 142 -15.07 9.25 0.75
N ALA A 143 -15.22 9.16 -0.57
CA ALA A 143 -16.49 8.80 -1.21
C ALA A 143 -16.88 7.33 -0.97
N ILE A 144 -15.91 6.41 -0.88
CA ILE A 144 -16.19 5.03 -0.47
C ILE A 144 -16.60 4.99 1.01
N GLN A 145 -15.96 5.80 1.85
CA GLN A 145 -16.31 5.90 3.27
C GLN A 145 -17.73 6.43 3.48
N SER A 146 -18.23 7.36 2.66
CA SER A 146 -19.62 7.85 2.77
C SER A 146 -20.66 6.78 2.42
N CYS A 147 -20.28 5.69 1.74
CA CYS A 147 -21.12 4.50 1.57
C CYS A 147 -21.17 3.61 2.82
N HIS A 148 -20.30 3.82 3.81
CA HIS A 148 -20.26 3.02 5.04
C HIS A 148 -21.31 3.52 6.05
N PRO A 149 -22.14 2.64 6.64
CA PRO A 149 -23.23 3.04 7.55
C PRO A 149 -22.72 3.76 8.83
N THR A 150 -21.53 3.41 9.32
CA THR A 150 -20.88 4.06 10.47
C THR A 150 -20.31 5.46 10.16
N SER A 151 -20.31 5.89 8.90
CA SER A 151 -19.76 7.20 8.52
C SER A 151 -20.70 8.34 8.93
N LYS A 152 -20.13 9.44 9.42
CA LYS A 152 -20.89 10.67 9.75
C LYS A 152 -21.58 11.27 8.52
N PHE A 153 -21.01 11.04 7.34
CA PHE A 153 -21.49 11.57 6.04
C PHE A 153 -22.19 10.49 5.22
N PHE A 154 -22.94 9.59 5.88
CA PHE A 154 -23.60 8.48 5.20
C PHE A 154 -24.54 8.97 4.08
N LEU A 155 -24.26 8.49 2.86
CA LEU A 155 -24.96 8.79 1.61
C LEU A 155 -25.14 10.30 1.32
N GLU A 156 -24.20 11.13 1.78
CA GLU A 156 -24.24 12.55 1.47
C GLU A 156 -23.77 12.83 0.04
N THR A 157 -24.56 13.65 -0.67
CA THR A 157 -24.36 14.02 -2.06
C THR A 157 -22.96 14.53 -2.35
N ASP A 158 -22.48 15.49 -1.57
CA ASP A 158 -21.19 16.15 -1.80
C ASP A 158 -20.01 15.20 -1.65
N SER A 159 -20.12 14.26 -0.71
CA SER A 159 -19.08 13.25 -0.48
C SER A 159 -19.04 12.18 -1.57
N LEU A 160 -20.14 11.94 -2.29
CA LEU A 160 -20.23 10.91 -3.33
C LEU A 160 -19.77 11.40 -4.72
N GLN A 161 -19.74 12.72 -4.95
CA GLN A 161 -19.37 13.33 -6.23
C GLN A 161 -18.07 12.76 -6.84
N PRO A 162 -16.97 12.58 -6.09
CA PRO A 162 -15.72 12.06 -6.66
C PRO A 162 -15.86 10.67 -7.29
N LEU A 163 -16.73 9.83 -6.72
CA LEU A 163 -16.97 8.48 -7.23
C LEU A 163 -17.93 8.50 -8.42
N ILE A 164 -18.94 9.37 -8.40
CA ILE A 164 -19.87 9.59 -9.50
C ILE A 164 -19.13 10.07 -10.76
N ASP A 165 -18.26 11.08 -10.62
CA ASP A 165 -17.49 11.65 -11.73
C ASP A 165 -16.48 10.64 -12.30
N SER A 166 -15.87 9.81 -11.43
CA SER A 166 -14.89 8.82 -11.87
C SER A 166 -15.48 7.65 -12.69
N TYR A 167 -16.76 7.35 -12.48
CA TYR A 167 -17.45 6.23 -13.14
C TYR A 167 -18.57 6.68 -14.10
N ASP A 168 -18.66 7.99 -14.38
CA ASP A 168 -19.64 8.60 -15.29
C ASP A 168 -21.09 8.17 -14.99
N LEU A 169 -21.49 8.35 -13.72
CA LEU A 169 -22.81 7.97 -13.23
C LEU A 169 -23.77 9.17 -13.21
N PRO A 170 -25.10 8.94 -13.38
CA PRO A 170 -26.07 10.03 -13.39
C PRO A 170 -26.25 10.63 -11.99
N LYS A 171 -25.60 11.78 -11.74
CA LYS A 171 -25.59 12.52 -10.47
C LYS A 171 -26.99 12.77 -9.92
N ASP A 172 -27.87 13.42 -10.69
CA ASP A 172 -29.22 13.80 -10.24
C ASP A 172 -30.06 12.59 -9.78
N LYS A 173 -29.91 11.45 -10.44
CA LYS A 173 -30.64 10.22 -10.07
C LYS A 173 -30.09 9.62 -8.79
N ILE A 174 -28.77 9.61 -8.62
CA ILE A 174 -28.12 9.10 -7.42
C ILE A 174 -28.47 9.95 -6.20
N GLU A 175 -28.53 11.28 -6.33
CA GLU A 175 -28.89 12.17 -5.23
C GLU A 175 -30.30 11.88 -4.70
N MET A 176 -31.25 11.72 -5.61
CA MET A 176 -32.63 11.37 -5.26
C MET A 176 -32.72 9.99 -4.62
N GLU A 177 -32.08 8.98 -5.24
CA GLU A 177 -32.03 7.60 -4.71
C GLU A 177 -31.35 7.54 -3.34
N ALA A 178 -30.24 8.26 -3.14
CA ALA A 178 -29.48 8.31 -1.90
C ALA A 178 -30.28 8.95 -0.77
N SER A 179 -30.99 10.06 -1.03
CA SER A 179 -31.82 10.72 -0.02
C SER A 179 -32.98 9.83 0.46
N LEU A 180 -33.62 9.08 -0.46
CA LEU A 180 -34.65 8.10 -0.12
C LEU A 180 -34.08 6.90 0.64
N ALA A 181 -32.96 6.35 0.15
CA ALA A 181 -32.32 5.19 0.77
C ALA A 181 -31.85 5.53 2.19
N LYS A 182 -31.32 6.73 2.43
CA LYS A 182 -30.94 7.20 3.76
C LYS A 182 -32.11 7.11 4.75
N ARG A 183 -33.28 7.65 4.39
CA ARG A 183 -34.51 7.55 5.21
C ARG A 183 -35.01 6.12 5.39
N MET A 184 -34.81 5.26 4.39
CA MET A 184 -35.22 3.85 4.48
C MET A 184 -34.29 3.03 5.39
N LEU A 185 -33.02 3.40 5.45
CA LEU A 185 -31.99 2.72 6.24
C LEU A 185 -31.92 3.25 7.67
N GLU A 186 -32.49 4.43 7.94
CA GLU A 186 -32.74 4.95 9.30
C GLU A 186 -33.58 3.95 10.11
N GLY A 187 -32.96 3.34 11.13
CA GLY A 187 -33.59 2.36 12.01
C GLY A 187 -33.22 0.89 11.74
N LYS A 188 -32.39 0.59 10.74
CA LYS A 188 -31.82 -0.75 10.53
C LYS A 188 -30.40 -0.84 11.12
N GLU A 189 -30.08 -1.94 11.79
CA GLU A 189 -28.72 -2.23 12.23
C GLU A 189 -27.87 -2.63 11.01
N LEU A 190 -27.00 -1.71 10.57
CA LEU A 190 -26.10 -1.90 9.43
C LEU A 190 -24.67 -1.76 9.94
N ALA A 191 -23.89 -2.85 9.87
CA ALA A 191 -22.51 -2.84 10.34
C ALA A 191 -21.53 -2.61 9.18
N THR A 192 -21.84 -3.12 7.99
CA THR A 192 -20.90 -3.17 6.85
C THR A 192 -21.53 -2.61 5.57
N ILE A 193 -20.71 -2.16 4.61
CA ILE A 193 -21.14 -1.78 3.26
C ILE A 193 -21.90 -2.94 2.57
N GLY A 194 -21.51 -4.19 2.86
CA GLY A 194 -22.20 -5.39 2.38
C GLY A 194 -23.66 -5.48 2.86
N ASP A 195 -23.95 -5.05 4.08
CA ASP A 195 -25.32 -5.05 4.62
C ASP A 195 -26.18 -4.02 3.91
N VAL A 196 -25.60 -2.87 3.58
CA VAL A 196 -26.26 -1.83 2.76
C VAL A 196 -26.61 -2.40 1.39
N LEU A 197 -25.68 -3.11 0.75
CA LEU A 197 -25.95 -3.76 -0.53
C LEU A 197 -27.03 -4.84 -0.42
N LEU A 198 -27.05 -5.64 0.65
CA LEU A 198 -28.05 -6.67 0.89
C LEU A 198 -29.46 -6.07 1.05
N GLN A 199 -29.58 -4.93 1.73
CA GLN A 199 -30.86 -4.23 1.87
C GLN A 199 -31.32 -3.57 0.56
N LEU A 200 -30.38 -3.11 -0.28
CA LEU A 200 -30.69 -2.50 -1.58
C LEU A 200 -31.00 -3.55 -2.66
N LYS A 201 -30.48 -4.77 -2.56
CA LYS A 201 -30.65 -5.84 -3.54
C LYS A 201 -32.12 -6.19 -3.84
N PRO A 202 -33.02 -6.40 -2.86
CA PRO A 202 -34.43 -6.67 -3.14
C PRO A 202 -35.18 -5.47 -3.75
N LEU A 203 -34.63 -4.26 -3.62
CA LEU A 203 -35.19 -3.03 -4.18
C LEU A 203 -34.37 -2.52 -5.38
N SER A 204 -33.72 -3.41 -6.13
CA SER A 204 -32.88 -3.03 -7.26
C SER A 204 -33.62 -2.26 -8.36
N SER A 205 -34.95 -2.39 -8.44
CA SER A 205 -35.80 -1.62 -9.35
C SER A 205 -36.01 -0.17 -8.88
N ALA A 206 -36.02 0.07 -7.57
CA ALA A 206 -36.20 1.40 -6.98
C ALA A 206 -34.89 2.18 -6.86
N PHE A 207 -33.77 1.48 -6.65
CA PHE A 207 -32.44 2.07 -6.45
C PHE A 207 -31.37 1.51 -7.40
N PRO A 208 -31.57 1.56 -8.73
CA PRO A 208 -30.65 0.95 -9.69
C PRO A 208 -29.28 1.64 -9.71
N ASN A 209 -29.23 2.97 -9.62
CA ASN A 209 -27.98 3.72 -9.71
C ASN A 209 -27.20 3.67 -8.39
N LEU A 210 -27.90 3.78 -7.27
CA LEU A 210 -27.30 3.65 -5.95
C LEU A 210 -26.78 2.21 -5.70
N SER A 211 -27.52 1.17 -6.11
CA SER A 211 -27.02 -0.21 -6.02
C SER A 211 -25.75 -0.39 -6.84
N ARG A 212 -25.67 0.23 -8.04
CA ARG A 212 -24.47 0.21 -8.87
C ARG A 212 -23.31 0.94 -8.20
N LEU A 213 -23.56 2.13 -7.61
CA LEU A 213 -22.57 2.91 -6.89
C LEU A 213 -21.97 2.15 -5.70
N VAL A 214 -22.82 1.53 -4.88
CA VAL A 214 -22.38 0.74 -3.72
C VAL A 214 -21.59 -0.49 -4.15
N ARG A 215 -21.98 -1.16 -5.24
CA ARG A 215 -21.18 -2.27 -5.81
C ARG A 215 -19.80 -1.80 -6.25
N ILE A 216 -19.73 -0.67 -6.95
CA ILE A 216 -18.46 -0.08 -7.37
C ILE A 216 -17.60 0.24 -6.14
N ALA A 217 -18.17 0.91 -5.14
CA ALA A 217 -17.47 1.24 -3.90
C ALA A 217 -16.90 -0.02 -3.22
N MET A 218 -17.67 -1.11 -3.14
CA MET A 218 -17.19 -2.39 -2.63
C MET A 218 -16.05 -2.98 -3.45
N THR A 219 -16.14 -2.95 -4.79
CA THR A 219 -15.09 -3.51 -5.66
C THR A 219 -13.78 -2.72 -5.59
N VAL A 220 -13.86 -1.39 -5.49
CA VAL A 220 -12.68 -0.51 -5.39
C VAL A 220 -12.07 -0.57 -3.99
N ALA A 221 -12.89 -0.79 -2.95
CA ALA A 221 -12.43 -0.94 -1.57
C ALA A 221 -11.66 -2.23 -1.31
N VAL A 222 -11.71 -3.22 -2.23
CA VAL A 222 -10.91 -4.45 -2.11
C VAL A 222 -9.43 -4.06 -2.13
N SER A 223 -8.81 -4.10 -0.95
CA SER A 223 -7.43 -3.64 -0.76
C SER A 223 -6.43 -4.55 -1.46
N THR A 224 -5.29 -3.99 -1.89
CA THR A 224 -4.18 -4.76 -2.46
C THR A 224 -3.70 -5.87 -1.52
N ALA A 225 -3.87 -5.69 -0.21
CA ALA A 225 -3.52 -6.69 0.81
C ALA A 225 -4.32 -8.00 0.65
N GLN A 226 -5.57 -7.96 0.18
CA GLN A 226 -6.32 -9.18 -0.12
C GLN A 226 -5.77 -9.90 -1.35
N CYS A 227 -5.37 -9.15 -2.37
CA CYS A 227 -4.69 -9.70 -3.55
C CYS A 227 -3.33 -10.32 -3.15
N GLU A 228 -2.53 -9.64 -2.32
CA GLU A 228 -1.24 -10.14 -1.82
C GLU A 228 -1.38 -11.42 -1.00
N ARG A 229 -2.39 -11.50 -0.13
CA ARG A 229 -2.74 -12.74 0.59
C ARG A 229 -3.06 -13.88 -0.38
N SER A 230 -3.84 -13.60 -1.43
CA SER A 230 -4.20 -14.58 -2.47
C SER A 230 -2.98 -15.01 -3.32
N PHE A 231 -2.04 -14.11 -3.60
CA PHE A 231 -0.79 -14.47 -4.27
C PHE A 231 0.15 -15.28 -3.36
N SER A 232 0.15 -15.01 -2.06
CA SER A 232 0.91 -15.80 -1.08
C SER A 232 0.40 -17.24 -1.01
N THR A 233 -0.93 -17.44 -0.98
CA THR A 233 -1.51 -18.80 -1.05
C THR A 233 -1.18 -19.47 -2.39
N LEU A 234 -1.28 -18.75 -3.50
CA LEU A 234 -0.91 -19.26 -4.82
C LEU A 234 0.57 -19.72 -4.88
N LYS A 235 1.48 -19.00 -4.23
CA LYS A 235 2.90 -19.38 -4.11
C LYS A 235 3.08 -20.71 -3.35
N LEU A 236 2.25 -21.00 -2.36
CA LEU A 236 2.26 -22.28 -1.64
C LEU A 236 1.70 -23.43 -2.48
N ILE A 237 0.68 -23.16 -3.30
CA ILE A 237 0.05 -24.15 -4.18
C ILE A 237 1.00 -24.49 -5.34
N LYS A 238 1.56 -23.47 -6.00
CA LYS A 238 2.49 -23.59 -7.13
C LYS A 238 3.94 -23.68 -6.65
N ASN A 239 4.30 -24.85 -6.14
CA ASN A 239 5.67 -25.17 -5.74
C ASN A 239 6.44 -25.91 -6.87
N HIS A 240 7.75 -26.04 -6.72
CA HIS A 240 8.62 -26.65 -7.74
C HIS A 240 8.24 -28.11 -8.09
N LEU A 241 7.61 -28.84 -7.16
CA LEU A 241 7.14 -30.22 -7.37
C LEU A 241 5.83 -30.31 -8.14
N ARG A 242 5.11 -29.19 -8.29
CA ARG A 242 3.81 -29.08 -8.97
C ARG A 242 3.88 -28.22 -10.23
N SER A 243 5.06 -28.14 -10.84
CA SER A 243 5.32 -27.30 -12.02
C SER A 243 4.54 -27.73 -13.27
N THR A 244 4.08 -28.98 -13.34
CA THR A 244 3.32 -29.54 -14.47
C THR A 244 1.80 -29.46 -14.30
N MET A 245 1.30 -28.76 -13.28
CA MET A 245 -0.14 -28.61 -13.03
C MET A 245 -0.78 -27.69 -14.09
N GLY A 246 -1.91 -28.11 -14.68
CA GLY A 246 -2.70 -27.29 -15.59
C GLY A 246 -3.39 -26.11 -14.89
N ASP A 247 -3.70 -25.06 -15.67
CA ASP A 247 -4.27 -23.81 -15.14
C ASP A 247 -5.65 -24.01 -14.47
N GLU A 248 -6.48 -24.91 -15.02
CA GLU A 248 -7.80 -25.23 -14.45
C GLU A 248 -7.67 -25.85 -13.05
N ARG A 249 -6.79 -26.84 -12.90
CA ARG A 249 -6.51 -27.46 -11.61
C ARG A 249 -5.89 -26.48 -10.61
N LEU A 250 -5.02 -25.60 -11.08
CA LEU A 250 -4.43 -24.54 -10.24
C LEU A 250 -5.52 -23.58 -9.74
N ALA A 251 -6.42 -23.14 -10.62
CA ALA A 251 -7.53 -22.26 -10.27
C ALA A 251 -8.45 -22.91 -9.22
N ASN A 252 -8.84 -24.17 -9.43
CA ASN A 252 -9.68 -24.92 -8.49
C ASN A 252 -9.00 -25.08 -7.12
N MET A 253 -7.70 -25.41 -7.09
CA MET A 253 -6.93 -25.50 -5.84
C MET A 253 -6.79 -24.14 -5.15
N ALA A 254 -6.64 -23.06 -5.91
CA ALA A 254 -6.57 -21.70 -5.37
C ALA A 254 -7.88 -21.31 -4.71
N VAL A 255 -9.03 -21.57 -5.34
CA VAL A 255 -10.36 -21.32 -4.76
C VAL A 255 -10.52 -22.08 -3.44
N LEU A 256 -10.23 -23.38 -3.42
CA LEU A 256 -10.31 -24.19 -2.20
C LEU A 256 -9.39 -23.67 -1.07
N SER A 257 -8.20 -23.19 -1.42
CA SER A 257 -7.22 -22.72 -0.44
C SER A 257 -7.52 -21.30 0.09
N ILE A 258 -8.04 -20.42 -0.76
CA ILE A 258 -8.45 -19.06 -0.38
C ILE A 258 -9.71 -19.14 0.48
N GLU A 259 -10.71 -19.90 0.03
CA GLU A 259 -11.97 -20.12 0.73
C GLU A 259 -11.87 -21.32 1.67
N ARG A 260 -10.80 -21.40 2.46
CA ARG A 260 -10.54 -22.52 3.37
C ARG A 260 -11.64 -22.70 4.41
N GLU A 261 -12.24 -21.60 4.88
CA GLU A 261 -13.33 -21.62 5.87
C GLU A 261 -14.59 -22.27 5.30
N LEU A 262 -14.94 -21.95 4.05
CA LEU A 262 -16.08 -22.55 3.36
C LEU A 262 -15.79 -23.99 2.96
N SER A 263 -14.60 -24.27 2.41
CA SER A 263 -14.23 -25.63 1.98
C SER A 263 -14.05 -26.60 3.14
N GLY A 264 -13.66 -26.14 4.33
CA GLY A 264 -13.63 -26.95 5.54
C GLY A 264 -15.02 -27.42 6.00
N GLY A 265 -16.09 -26.73 5.58
CA GLY A 265 -17.48 -27.13 5.84
C GLY A 265 -18.07 -28.07 4.81
N ILE A 266 -17.33 -28.40 3.73
CA ILE A 266 -17.80 -29.34 2.71
C ILE A 266 -17.69 -30.77 3.25
N ASN A 267 -18.80 -31.51 3.21
CA ASN A 267 -18.77 -32.92 3.56
C ASN A 267 -18.08 -33.72 2.44
N LEU A 268 -16.94 -34.33 2.77
CA LEU A 268 -16.16 -35.15 1.85
C LEU A 268 -16.93 -36.39 1.37
N GLU A 269 -17.83 -36.92 2.20
CA GLU A 269 -18.66 -38.08 1.84
C GLU A 269 -19.59 -37.74 0.69
N ASP A 270 -20.27 -36.60 0.79
CA ASP A 270 -21.18 -36.10 -0.26
C ASP A 270 -20.44 -35.92 -1.59
N VAL A 271 -19.24 -35.31 -1.54
CA VAL A 271 -18.36 -35.12 -2.71
C VAL A 271 -17.97 -36.46 -3.34
N VAL A 272 -17.65 -37.48 -2.54
CA VAL A 272 -17.29 -38.82 -3.04
C VAL A 272 -18.51 -39.48 -3.70
N THR A 273 -19.70 -39.39 -3.08
CA THR A 273 -20.93 -39.91 -3.69
C THR A 273 -21.24 -39.24 -5.02
N GLU A 274 -21.18 -37.91 -5.09
CA GLU A 274 -21.42 -37.15 -6.31
C GLU A 274 -20.41 -37.49 -7.41
N PHE A 275 -19.12 -37.54 -7.07
CA PHE A 275 -18.06 -37.95 -8.00
C PHE A 275 -18.28 -39.38 -8.52
N SER A 276 -18.66 -40.31 -7.64
CA SER A 276 -18.95 -41.70 -8.02
C SER A 276 -20.18 -41.86 -8.91
N GLY A 277 -21.14 -40.93 -8.81
CA GLY A 277 -22.34 -40.89 -9.65
C GLY A 277 -22.10 -40.27 -11.02
N LEU A 278 -21.15 -39.34 -11.13
CA LEU A 278 -20.79 -38.66 -12.37
C LEU A 278 -19.85 -39.48 -13.27
N ASP A 279 -18.95 -40.27 -12.69
CA ASP A 279 -17.93 -41.01 -13.43
C ASP A 279 -18.17 -42.52 -13.35
N SER A 280 -18.43 -43.16 -14.49
CA SER A 280 -18.50 -44.63 -14.58
C SER A 280 -17.12 -45.30 -14.51
N ASN A 281 -16.03 -44.51 -14.57
CA ASN A 281 -14.67 -44.99 -14.45
C ASN A 281 -14.16 -44.95 -13.01
N ARG A 282 -13.65 -46.09 -12.54
CA ARG A 282 -13.02 -46.26 -11.21
C ARG A 282 -11.65 -45.59 -11.07
N ARG A 283 -11.24 -44.74 -12.02
CA ARG A 283 -9.94 -44.07 -12.05
C ARG A 283 -10.15 -42.57 -12.00
N ILE A 284 -9.59 -41.95 -10.96
CA ILE A 284 -9.56 -40.49 -10.83
C ILE A 284 -8.63 -39.95 -11.91
N THR A 285 -9.21 -39.41 -12.97
CA THR A 285 -8.45 -38.74 -14.03
C THR A 285 -8.13 -37.33 -13.56
N LEU A 286 -7.00 -37.17 -12.87
CA LEU A 286 -6.49 -35.84 -12.47
C LEU A 286 -5.88 -35.16 -13.70
N ILE A 287 -6.69 -34.38 -14.41
CA ILE A 287 -6.21 -33.42 -15.43
C ILE A 287 -5.44 -32.29 -14.73
#